data_AF-A0A660DXQ4-F1
#
_entry.id   AF-A0A660DXQ4-F1
#
_cell.length_a   1.000
_cell.length_b   1.000
_cell.length_c   1.000
_cell.angle_alpha   90.00
_cell.angle_beta   90.00
_cell.angle_gamma   90.00
#
_symmetry.space_group_name_H-M   'P 1'
#
loop_
_entity.id
_entity.type
_entity.pdbx_description
1 polymer ?
#
loop_
_entity_poly.entity_id
_entity_poly.type
_entity_poly.pdbx_seq_one_letter_code
_entity_poly.pdbx_strand_id
1 'polypeptide(L)'
;MNSLAINQALIQRQLMVTYTRYQYSEAETVSPMGPLTLLSPEYRRLTQTVNRMQVVQTTGPVVLTNLTERNVAAKLIQLLAVPTLPPVMQPIAPSSAVLQQAYQRGLLVTGRQVNSLTTWAVPHDQLLLADLAAQSVPSVLALGPYDNTNVATIIDDQRQVVLSQLSASALPKGPATYQYTIQTTAGKTLLTGLPLAAVTPALIGLQLGLSPQWLGTLLLGQPLLPAQVLAHSQLIYEQLQATAAQPIKSAADVMALQTATDLPIATTIGQYRYWDQANQRPLTPAISDLLVVPALTTLYHGPQAELQTTANQLSAGILQVAQRRNYRLQRQSRQLMTQGRADRLRFSRGQLQSFQARPQSESPFGQPIETVFQVWSGSDQLGVDLSFRALVHQLLDQID
;
A
#
# COMPACT_ATOMS: atom_id res chain seq x y z
N MET A 1 12.16 21.73 29.06
CA MET A 1 13.36 21.61 28.20
C MET A 1 13.31 22.73 27.17
N ASN A 2 14.37 23.52 26.99
CA ASN A 2 14.40 24.61 26.00
C ASN A 2 14.77 24.08 24.59
N SER A 3 14.60 24.91 23.55
CA SER A 3 14.86 24.50 22.16
C SER A 3 16.28 23.96 21.94
N LEU A 4 17.29 24.58 22.55
CA LEU A 4 18.68 24.14 22.42
C LEU A 4 18.88 22.72 22.96
N ALA A 5 18.35 22.44 24.15
CA ALA A 5 18.44 21.13 24.79
C ALA A 5 17.73 20.03 23.98
N ILE A 6 16.56 20.32 23.38
CA ILE A 6 15.85 19.36 22.51
C ILE A 6 16.68 19.02 21.27
N ASN A 7 17.21 20.02 20.56
CA ASN A 7 18.03 19.77 19.36
C ASN A 7 19.33 19.03 19.70
N GLN A 8 19.97 19.35 20.82
CA GLN A 8 21.16 18.62 21.29
C GLN A 8 20.84 17.17 21.64
N ALA A 9 19.74 16.91 22.34
CA ALA A 9 19.31 15.55 22.70
C ALA A 9 18.99 14.70 21.47
N LEU A 10 18.36 15.29 20.44
CA LEU A 10 18.14 14.61 19.15
C LEU A 10 19.46 14.17 18.51
N ILE A 11 20.45 15.06 18.46
CA ILE A 11 21.78 14.74 17.91
C ILE A 11 22.46 13.63 18.72
N GLN A 12 22.46 13.74 20.06
CA GLN A 12 23.07 12.75 20.95
C GLN A 12 22.47 11.36 20.80
N ARG A 13 21.15 11.29 20.54
CA ARG A 13 20.43 10.04 20.32
C ARG A 13 20.39 9.59 18.85
N GLN A 14 21.15 10.24 17.98
CA GLN A 14 21.16 9.98 16.53
C GLN A 14 19.75 10.01 15.92
N LEU A 15 18.89 10.91 16.40
CA LEU A 15 17.55 11.13 15.90
C LEU A 15 17.52 12.32 14.95
N MET A 16 16.75 12.16 13.87
CA MET A 16 16.47 13.17 12.89
C MET A 16 14.97 13.42 12.84
N VAL A 17 14.57 14.67 12.63
CA VAL A 17 13.18 15.02 12.38
C VAL A 17 13.00 15.30 10.90
N THR A 18 12.05 14.61 10.29
CA THR A 18 11.61 14.87 8.92
C THR A 18 10.26 15.54 8.95
N TYR A 19 9.96 16.32 7.90
CA TYR A 19 8.66 16.93 7.71
C TYR A 19 8.11 16.54 6.35
N THR A 20 6.79 16.52 6.30
CA THR A 20 6.03 16.17 5.12
C THR A 20 4.86 17.14 5.03
N ARG A 21 4.83 17.96 3.99
CA ARG A 21 3.77 18.95 3.77
C ARG A 21 2.73 18.39 2.82
N TYR A 22 1.50 18.35 3.30
CA TYR A 22 0.36 17.90 2.53
C TYR A 22 -0.65 19.01 2.33
N GLN A 23 -1.38 18.95 1.22
CA GLN A 23 -2.66 19.62 1.07
C GLN A 23 -3.79 18.61 1.33
N TYR A 24 -4.76 18.99 2.15
CA TYR A 24 -5.90 18.17 2.56
C TYR A 24 -7.21 18.78 2.07
N SER A 25 -8.18 17.91 1.78
CA SER A 25 -9.58 18.28 1.72
C SER A 25 -10.17 18.47 3.11
N GLU A 26 -11.39 19.00 3.16
CA GLU A 26 -12.20 18.94 4.37
C GLU A 26 -12.46 17.49 4.80
N ALA A 27 -12.62 17.29 6.11
CA ALA A 27 -12.87 15.99 6.71
C ALA A 27 -14.36 15.65 6.67
N GLU A 28 -14.69 14.49 6.13
CA GLU A 28 -16.07 14.02 6.03
C GLU A 28 -16.27 12.80 6.92
N THR A 29 -17.36 12.77 7.69
CA THR A 29 -17.69 11.60 8.49
C THR A 29 -18.26 10.51 7.59
N VAL A 30 -17.69 9.30 7.69
CA VAL A 30 -18.17 8.14 6.93
C VAL A 30 -19.06 7.29 7.82
N SER A 31 -20.18 6.81 7.26
CA SER A 31 -21.12 5.94 7.97
C SER A 31 -21.56 4.79 7.05
N PRO A 32 -21.94 3.61 7.59
CA PRO A 32 -22.27 2.45 6.76
C PRO A 32 -23.51 2.65 5.87
N MET A 33 -24.40 3.60 6.21
CA MET A 33 -25.57 3.96 5.41
C MET A 33 -25.38 5.26 4.63
N GLY A 34 -24.20 5.88 4.72
CA GLY A 34 -23.90 7.13 4.04
C GLY A 34 -23.63 6.91 2.54
N PRO A 35 -23.71 7.97 1.73
CA PRO A 35 -23.38 7.90 0.30
C PRO A 35 -21.87 7.74 0.04
N LEU A 36 -21.03 7.99 1.04
CA LEU A 36 -19.58 7.91 0.97
C LEU A 36 -19.09 6.55 1.46
N THR A 37 -18.15 5.93 0.74
CA THR A 37 -17.54 4.67 1.16
C THR A 37 -16.08 4.85 1.53
N LEU A 38 -15.46 3.81 2.11
CA LEU A 38 -14.04 3.83 2.44
C LEU A 38 -13.16 3.65 1.21
N LEU A 39 -13.73 3.30 0.06
CA LEU A 39 -13.01 2.91 -1.15
C LEU A 39 -13.46 3.68 -2.40
N SER A 40 -14.38 4.63 -2.26
CA SER A 40 -14.81 5.48 -3.37
C SER A 40 -13.67 6.45 -3.76
N PRO A 41 -13.31 6.55 -5.05
CA PRO A 41 -12.40 7.58 -5.51
C PRO A 41 -13.20 8.88 -5.62
N GLU A 42 -13.04 9.80 -4.67
CA GLU A 42 -13.70 11.09 -4.76
C GLU A 42 -12.68 12.22 -4.79
N TYR A 43 -12.75 12.99 -5.87
CA TYR A 43 -11.95 14.18 -6.06
C TYR A 43 -12.53 15.30 -5.21
N ARG A 44 -11.90 15.56 -4.08
CA ARG A 44 -12.21 16.69 -3.21
C ARG A 44 -11.22 17.81 -3.47
N ARG A 45 -11.72 19.05 -3.44
CA ARG A 45 -10.85 20.23 -3.48
C ARG A 45 -9.94 20.21 -2.25
N LEU A 46 -8.64 20.33 -2.48
CA LEU A 46 -7.66 20.45 -1.41
C LEU A 46 -7.53 21.92 -1.03
N THR A 47 -7.78 22.25 0.23
CA THR A 47 -7.87 23.63 0.72
C THR A 47 -6.99 23.89 1.94
N GLN A 48 -6.58 22.86 2.67
CA GLN A 48 -5.84 23.00 3.93
C GLN A 48 -4.41 22.50 3.78
N THR A 49 -3.41 23.34 4.08
CA THR A 49 -2.01 22.90 4.11
C THR A 49 -1.61 22.51 5.53
N VAL A 50 -1.12 21.28 5.70
CA VAL A 50 -0.73 20.75 7.01
C VAL A 50 0.66 20.11 6.91
N ASN A 51 1.53 20.44 7.85
CA ASN A 51 2.82 19.77 8.01
C ASN A 51 2.66 18.61 8.99
N ARG A 52 3.06 17.42 8.56
CA ARG A 52 3.27 16.25 9.42
C ARG A 52 4.76 16.11 9.68
N MET A 53 5.11 15.70 10.89
CA MET A 53 6.49 15.43 11.26
C MET A 53 6.66 14.00 11.71
N GLN A 54 7.85 13.47 11.45
CA GLN A 54 8.26 12.15 11.88
C GLN A 54 9.63 12.26 12.54
N VAL A 55 9.88 11.40 13.51
CA VAL A 55 11.19 11.29 14.17
C VAL A 55 11.76 9.94 13.77
N VAL A 56 12.91 9.95 13.13
CA VAL A 56 13.58 8.77 12.59
C VAL A 56 14.96 8.62 13.22
N GLN A 57 15.42 7.40 13.41
CA GLN A 57 16.83 7.17 13.69
C GLN A 57 17.65 7.42 12.42
N THR A 58 18.83 8.04 12.55
CA THR A 58 19.65 8.50 11.42
C THR A 58 20.05 7.34 10.48
N THR A 59 20.21 6.13 11.01
CA THR A 59 20.56 4.91 10.28
C THR A 59 19.48 3.83 10.40
N GLY A 60 18.29 4.20 10.85
CA GLY A 60 17.33 3.24 11.37
C GLY A 60 15.87 3.62 11.13
N PRO A 61 14.97 2.99 11.88
CA PRO A 61 13.54 3.07 11.63
C PRO A 61 12.91 4.37 12.14
N VAL A 62 11.66 4.56 11.73
CA VAL A 62 10.77 5.60 12.25
C VAL A 62 10.40 5.27 13.71
N VAL A 63 10.61 6.23 14.60
CA VAL A 63 10.36 6.12 16.05
C VAL A 63 9.04 6.77 16.44
N LEU A 64 8.72 7.90 15.79
CA LEU A 64 7.43 8.57 15.91
C LEU A 64 6.95 8.99 14.52
N THR A 65 5.65 8.86 14.26
CA THR A 65 5.05 9.21 12.96
C THR A 65 3.79 10.08 13.12
N ASN A 66 3.39 10.73 12.03
CA ASN A 66 2.17 11.54 11.90
C ASN A 66 1.98 12.62 12.99
N LEU A 67 3.09 13.20 13.48
CA LEU A 67 3.04 14.27 14.46
C LEU A 67 2.56 15.58 13.82
N THR A 68 1.68 16.29 14.50
CA THR A 68 1.32 17.67 14.15
C THR A 68 2.30 18.65 14.76
N GLU A 69 2.39 19.85 14.20
CA GLU A 69 3.15 20.96 14.81
C GLU A 69 2.69 21.26 16.25
N ARG A 70 1.42 21.02 16.56
CA ARG A 70 0.84 21.23 17.90
C ARG A 70 1.30 20.18 18.92
N ASN A 71 1.43 18.91 18.53
CA ASN A 71 1.73 17.82 19.48
C ASN A 71 3.18 17.33 19.46
N VAL A 72 3.96 17.72 18.44
CA VAL A 72 5.36 17.29 18.27
C VAL A 72 6.23 17.59 19.49
N ALA A 73 6.06 18.75 20.12
CA ALA A 73 6.86 19.18 21.26
C ALA A 73 6.64 18.24 22.45
N ALA A 74 5.38 17.97 22.79
CA ALA A 74 5.01 17.07 23.87
C ALA A 74 5.51 15.64 23.61
N LYS A 75 5.34 15.13 22.38
CA LYS A 75 5.78 13.78 22.00
C LYS A 75 7.30 13.63 21.97
N LEU A 76 8.03 14.66 21.53
CA LEU A 76 9.49 14.69 21.58
C LEU A 76 10.00 14.70 23.02
N ILE A 77 9.42 15.52 23.90
CA ILE A 77 9.81 15.55 25.31
C ILE A 77 9.57 14.19 25.96
N GLN A 78 8.43 13.55 25.70
CA GLN A 78 8.15 12.19 26.18
C GLN A 78 9.18 11.18 25.67
N LEU A 79 9.47 11.17 24.37
CA LEU A 79 10.45 10.26 23.77
C LEU A 79 11.86 10.46 24.33
N LEU A 80 12.27 11.71 24.54
CA LEU A 80 13.60 12.04 25.04
C LEU A 80 13.74 11.79 26.55
N ALA A 81 12.64 11.68 27.29
CA ALA A 81 12.64 11.36 28.72
C ALA A 81 12.86 9.86 29.00
N VAL A 82 12.52 8.96 28.07
CA VAL A 82 12.71 7.51 28.24
C VAL A 82 14.16 7.11 27.90
N PRO A 83 14.81 6.18 28.62
CA PRO A 83 16.20 5.79 28.36
C PRO A 83 16.34 4.97 27.07
N THR A 84 15.37 4.10 26.81
CA THR A 84 15.30 3.23 25.64
C THR A 84 14.28 3.77 24.66
N LEU A 85 14.63 3.74 23.37
CA LEU A 85 13.68 4.10 22.32
C LEU A 85 12.60 3.01 22.23
N PRO A 86 11.34 3.40 21.96
CA PRO A 86 10.26 2.43 21.80
C PRO A 86 10.60 1.45 20.67
N PRO A 87 10.13 0.20 20.76
CA PRO A 87 10.33 -0.78 19.71
C PRO A 87 9.82 -0.25 18.37
N VAL A 88 10.56 -0.60 17.31
CA VAL A 88 10.27 -0.25 15.92
C VAL A 88 8.82 -0.56 15.59
N MET A 89 8.12 0.33 14.88
CA MET A 89 6.84 -0.04 14.25
C MET A 89 7.08 -1.20 13.28
N GLN A 90 6.76 -2.41 13.73
CA GLN A 90 6.86 -3.60 12.90
C GLN A 90 5.81 -3.54 11.79
N PRO A 91 6.04 -4.23 10.65
CA PRO A 91 5.02 -4.41 9.64
C PRO A 91 3.75 -4.97 10.28
N ILE A 92 2.64 -4.32 9.96
CA ILE A 92 1.31 -4.69 10.43
C ILE A 92 0.99 -6.12 9.95
N ALA A 93 1.01 -7.09 10.86
CA ALA A 93 0.62 -8.47 10.60
C ALA A 93 -0.90 -8.66 10.80
N PRO A 94 -1.56 -9.59 10.08
CA PRO A 94 -2.95 -9.95 10.34
C PRO A 94 -3.10 -10.42 11.79
N SER A 95 -4.16 -9.96 12.46
CA SER A 95 -4.53 -10.46 13.77
C SER A 95 -4.72 -11.98 13.72
N SER A 96 -4.13 -12.68 14.70
CA SER A 96 -4.29 -14.13 14.87
C SER A 96 -5.77 -14.52 14.99
N ALA A 97 -6.60 -13.70 15.62
CA ALA A 97 -8.04 -13.92 15.72
C ALA A 97 -8.72 -13.94 14.35
N VAL A 98 -8.34 -13.03 13.45
CA VAL A 98 -8.89 -12.99 12.08
C VAL A 98 -8.47 -14.23 11.29
N LEU A 99 -7.20 -14.65 11.41
CA LEU A 99 -6.70 -15.88 10.77
C LEU A 99 -7.42 -17.13 11.28
N GLN A 100 -7.65 -17.23 12.59
CA GLN A 100 -8.37 -18.35 13.20
C GLN A 100 -9.84 -18.40 12.76
N GLN A 101 -10.54 -17.26 12.76
CA GLN A 101 -11.93 -17.19 12.28
C GLN A 101 -12.03 -17.55 10.80
N ALA A 102 -11.07 -17.12 9.98
CA ALA A 102 -11.00 -17.52 8.58
C ALA A 102 -10.80 -19.03 8.42
N TYR A 103 -9.90 -19.62 9.21
CA TYR A 103 -9.67 -21.07 9.21
C TYR A 103 -10.89 -21.88 9.61
N GLN A 104 -11.62 -21.45 10.64
CA GLN A 104 -12.89 -22.07 11.05
C GLN A 104 -13.96 -22.04 9.94
N ARG A 105 -13.87 -21.06 9.02
CA ARG A 105 -14.74 -20.94 7.85
C ARG A 105 -14.17 -21.62 6.59
N GLY A 106 -13.13 -22.43 6.73
CA GLY A 106 -12.54 -23.19 5.63
C GLY A 106 -11.60 -22.40 4.73
N LEU A 107 -11.05 -21.27 5.21
CA LEU A 107 -10.05 -20.48 4.50
C LEU A 107 -8.65 -20.68 5.10
N LEU A 108 -7.65 -20.82 4.25
CA LEU A 108 -6.26 -20.97 4.65
C LEU A 108 -5.40 -19.89 3.98
N VAL A 109 -4.56 -19.24 4.78
CA VAL A 109 -3.58 -18.25 4.30
C VAL A 109 -2.23 -18.94 4.17
N THR A 110 -1.56 -18.74 3.04
CA THR A 110 -0.15 -19.10 2.87
C THR A 110 0.68 -17.90 2.45
N GLY A 111 1.92 -17.80 2.90
CA GLY A 111 2.90 -16.82 2.46
C GLY A 111 4.01 -17.47 1.64
N ARG A 112 4.65 -16.68 0.78
CA ARG A 112 5.87 -17.06 0.06
C ARG A 112 6.77 -15.85 -0.13
N GLN A 113 8.07 -16.10 -0.28
CA GLN A 113 9.02 -15.08 -0.71
C GLN A 113 9.10 -15.10 -2.24
N VAL A 114 9.16 -13.91 -2.85
CA VAL A 114 9.30 -13.75 -4.29
C VAL A 114 10.41 -12.78 -4.65
N ASN A 115 11.20 -13.14 -5.66
CA ASN A 115 12.34 -12.39 -6.14
C ASN A 115 12.21 -12.13 -7.64
N SER A 116 12.52 -10.91 -8.08
CA SER A 116 12.44 -10.55 -9.50
C SER A 116 13.56 -11.21 -10.31
N LEU A 117 13.16 -11.93 -11.35
CA LEU A 117 14.06 -12.59 -12.30
C LEU A 117 14.36 -11.65 -13.47
N THR A 118 13.29 -11.21 -14.15
CA THR A 118 13.35 -10.42 -15.39
C THR A 118 12.14 -9.50 -15.46
N THR A 119 12.31 -8.36 -16.12
CA THR A 119 11.27 -7.33 -16.25
C THR A 119 11.16 -6.90 -17.70
N TRP A 120 9.93 -6.69 -18.15
CA TRP A 120 9.58 -6.18 -19.47
C TRP A 120 8.76 -4.91 -19.31
N ALA A 121 8.97 -3.94 -20.18
CA ALA A 121 8.06 -2.82 -20.36
C ALA A 121 6.89 -3.26 -21.24
N VAL A 122 5.71 -2.72 -20.94
CA VAL A 122 4.52 -2.78 -21.80
C VAL A 122 4.45 -1.47 -22.59
N PRO A 123 4.82 -1.41 -23.87
CA PRO A 123 4.87 -0.14 -24.60
C PRO A 123 3.48 0.50 -24.76
N HIS A 124 2.44 -0.33 -24.86
CA HIS A 124 1.07 0.09 -25.14
C HIS A 124 0.07 -0.68 -24.26
N ASP A 125 -0.23 -0.15 -23.07
CA ASP A 125 -1.13 -0.76 -22.09
C ASP A 125 -2.54 -1.07 -22.63
N GLN A 126 -3.07 -0.21 -23.51
CA GLN A 126 -4.40 -0.40 -24.12
C GLN A 126 -4.42 -1.56 -25.12
N LEU A 127 -3.32 -1.76 -25.85
CA LEU A 127 -3.16 -2.89 -26.75
C LEU A 127 -3.05 -4.19 -25.95
N LEU A 128 -2.23 -4.21 -24.90
CA LEU A 128 -2.18 -5.32 -23.95
C LEU A 128 -3.57 -5.65 -23.38
N LEU A 129 -4.35 -4.64 -22.98
CA LEU A 129 -5.70 -4.86 -22.47
C LEU A 129 -6.59 -5.51 -23.53
N ALA A 130 -6.55 -5.05 -24.78
CA ALA A 130 -7.31 -5.65 -25.88
C ALA A 130 -6.93 -7.12 -26.11
N ASP A 131 -5.64 -7.43 -26.15
CA ASP A 131 -5.11 -8.78 -26.38
C ASP A 131 -5.52 -9.74 -25.26
N LEU A 132 -5.40 -9.30 -24.00
CA LEU A 132 -5.78 -10.10 -22.85
C LEU A 132 -7.31 -10.25 -22.74
N ALA A 133 -8.08 -9.22 -23.08
CA ALA A 133 -9.54 -9.24 -23.07
C ALA A 133 -10.13 -10.13 -24.18
N ALA A 134 -9.42 -10.31 -25.29
CA ALA A 134 -9.79 -11.26 -26.35
C ALA A 134 -9.70 -12.74 -25.90
N GLN A 135 -9.22 -13.01 -24.67
CA GLN A 135 -9.23 -14.32 -24.00
C GLN A 135 -8.46 -15.44 -24.72
N SER A 136 -7.56 -15.11 -25.63
CA SER A 136 -6.74 -16.11 -26.33
C SER A 136 -5.69 -16.75 -25.41
N VAL A 137 -5.31 -16.10 -24.31
CA VAL A 137 -4.30 -16.60 -23.35
C VAL A 137 -4.50 -16.03 -21.93
N PRO A 138 -4.26 -16.83 -20.86
CA PRO A 138 -4.29 -16.36 -19.46
C PRO A 138 -3.14 -15.41 -19.08
N SER A 139 -2.05 -15.42 -19.86
CA SER A 139 -0.84 -14.62 -19.63
C SER A 139 -0.24 -14.19 -20.95
N VAL A 140 0.27 -12.96 -21.01
CA VAL A 140 0.93 -12.41 -22.21
C VAL A 140 2.19 -13.20 -22.58
N LEU A 141 2.82 -13.92 -21.64
CA LEU A 141 3.95 -14.82 -21.95
C LEU A 141 3.53 -16.07 -22.73
N ALA A 142 2.24 -16.41 -22.76
CA ALA A 142 1.73 -17.45 -23.65
C ALA A 142 1.52 -16.92 -25.09
N LEU A 143 1.60 -15.60 -25.31
CA LEU A 143 1.84 -15.04 -26.63
C LEU A 143 3.31 -15.34 -26.98
N GLY A 144 3.52 -16.19 -27.98
CA GLY A 144 4.87 -16.57 -28.41
C GLY A 144 5.56 -15.43 -29.16
N PRO A 145 6.90 -15.31 -29.10
CA PRO A 145 7.62 -14.45 -30.03
C PRO A 145 7.36 -14.94 -31.46
N TYR A 146 6.86 -14.07 -32.34
CA TYR A 146 6.61 -14.43 -33.75
C TYR A 146 7.88 -14.33 -34.61
N ASP A 147 8.95 -13.68 -34.12
CA ASP A 147 10.23 -13.54 -34.83
C ASP A 147 11.42 -13.80 -33.89
N ASN A 148 12.07 -14.95 -34.10
CA ASN A 148 13.07 -15.53 -33.21
C ASN A 148 14.50 -15.04 -33.49
N THR A 149 14.67 -13.77 -33.87
CA THR A 149 16.02 -13.19 -34.04
C THR A 149 16.49 -12.41 -32.82
N ASN A 150 15.59 -11.94 -31.94
CA ASN A 150 15.92 -11.33 -30.65
C ASN A 150 14.86 -11.66 -29.59
N VAL A 151 15.25 -12.38 -28.52
CA VAL A 151 14.41 -12.78 -27.36
C VAL A 151 13.92 -11.57 -26.52
N ALA A 152 14.22 -10.34 -26.97
CA ALA A 152 13.97 -9.10 -26.26
C ALA A 152 12.57 -8.50 -26.51
N THR A 153 11.74 -9.07 -27.40
CA THR A 153 10.41 -8.53 -27.72
C THR A 153 9.36 -9.62 -27.88
N ILE A 154 8.15 -9.36 -27.39
CA ILE A 154 6.96 -10.20 -27.60
C ILE A 154 5.94 -9.38 -28.38
N ILE A 155 5.34 -9.98 -29.41
CA ILE A 155 4.37 -9.35 -30.31
C ILE A 155 3.02 -10.08 -30.28
N ASP A 156 1.95 -9.37 -30.63
CA ASP A 156 0.60 -9.94 -30.79
C ASP A 156 0.42 -10.63 -32.16
N ASP A 157 -0.80 -11.11 -32.44
CA ASP A 157 -1.19 -11.72 -33.71
C ASP A 157 -1.17 -10.73 -34.89
N GLN A 158 -1.27 -9.43 -34.61
CA GLN A 158 -1.17 -8.32 -35.57
C GLN A 158 0.27 -7.78 -35.72
N ARG A 159 1.26 -8.46 -35.14
CA ARG A 159 2.69 -8.09 -35.13
C ARG A 159 3.01 -6.75 -34.45
N GLN A 160 2.17 -6.28 -33.53
CA GLN A 160 2.46 -5.13 -32.68
C GLN A 160 3.24 -5.56 -31.45
N VAL A 161 4.16 -4.72 -30.97
CA VAL A 161 4.98 -5.02 -29.78
C VAL A 161 4.15 -4.85 -28.50
N VAL A 162 3.97 -5.94 -27.77
CA VAL A 162 3.21 -5.97 -26.50
C VAL A 162 4.15 -5.94 -25.30
N LEU A 163 5.33 -6.56 -25.40
CA LEU A 163 6.38 -6.48 -24.39
C LEU A 163 7.75 -6.20 -25.01
N SER A 164 8.53 -5.37 -24.32
CA SER A 164 9.95 -5.15 -24.62
C SER A 164 10.79 -5.38 -23.37
N GLN A 165 11.76 -6.28 -23.47
CA GLN A 165 12.64 -6.62 -22.36
C GLN A 165 13.47 -5.40 -21.98
N LEU A 166 13.40 -5.02 -20.71
CA LEU A 166 14.22 -3.94 -20.18
C LEU A 166 15.63 -4.48 -19.94
N SER A 167 16.65 -3.71 -20.31
CA SER A 167 18.03 -4.07 -20.01
C SER A 167 18.20 -4.23 -18.49
N ALA A 168 19.09 -5.13 -18.06
CA ALA A 168 19.28 -5.46 -16.64
C ALA A 168 19.66 -4.24 -15.76
N SER A 169 20.06 -3.12 -16.36
CA SER A 169 20.36 -1.84 -15.70
C SER A 169 19.20 -0.85 -15.66
N ALA A 170 18.11 -1.07 -16.41
CA ALA A 170 17.05 -0.07 -16.59
C ALA A 170 16.08 0.02 -15.38
N LEU A 171 15.97 -1.04 -14.59
CA LEU A 171 15.19 -1.03 -13.35
C LEU A 171 15.97 -1.75 -12.25
N PRO A 172 16.12 -1.14 -11.06
CA PRO A 172 16.77 -1.81 -9.94
C PRO A 172 15.96 -3.07 -9.57
N LYS A 173 16.65 -4.22 -9.51
CA LYS A 173 16.08 -5.43 -8.89
C LYS A 173 15.75 -5.08 -7.44
N GLY A 174 14.47 -4.96 -7.12
CA GLY A 174 14.02 -4.69 -5.77
C GLY A 174 14.44 -5.79 -4.80
N PRO A 175 14.47 -5.50 -3.49
CA PRO A 175 14.67 -6.54 -2.48
C PRO A 175 13.56 -7.61 -2.60
N ALA A 176 13.83 -8.79 -2.05
CA ALA A 176 12.84 -9.84 -1.92
C ALA A 176 11.54 -9.28 -1.32
N THR A 177 10.40 -9.65 -1.92
CA THR A 177 9.09 -9.27 -1.41
C THR A 177 8.32 -10.50 -0.95
N TYR A 178 7.32 -10.30 -0.10
CA TYR A 178 6.50 -11.37 0.45
C TYR A 178 5.08 -11.24 -0.07
N GLN A 179 4.54 -12.35 -0.57
CA GLN A 179 3.20 -12.42 -1.11
C GLN A 179 2.39 -13.50 -0.41
N TYR A 180 1.10 -13.24 -0.28
CA TYR A 180 0.16 -14.09 0.42
C TYR A 180 -0.93 -14.56 -0.54
N THR A 181 -1.37 -15.79 -0.31
CA THR A 181 -2.44 -16.45 -1.05
C THR A 181 -3.51 -16.87 -0.03
N ILE A 182 -4.77 -16.67 -0.38
CA ILE A 182 -5.92 -17.19 0.36
C ILE A 182 -6.56 -18.28 -0.48
N GLN A 183 -6.69 -19.46 0.10
CA GLN A 183 -7.28 -20.63 -0.54
C GLN A 183 -8.31 -21.28 0.36
N THR A 184 -9.21 -22.08 -0.22
CA THR A 184 -10.06 -22.97 0.56
C THR A 184 -9.24 -24.12 1.17
N THR A 185 -9.75 -24.76 2.21
CA THR A 185 -9.15 -26.00 2.76
C THR A 185 -9.09 -27.15 1.75
N ALA A 186 -9.92 -27.11 0.70
CA ALA A 186 -9.88 -28.04 -0.43
C ALA A 186 -8.79 -27.69 -1.48
N GLY A 187 -7.98 -26.65 -1.26
CA GLY A 187 -6.88 -26.27 -2.15
C GLY A 187 -7.27 -25.35 -3.32
N LYS A 188 -8.53 -24.93 -3.42
CA LYS A 188 -8.93 -23.92 -4.42
C LYS A 188 -8.41 -22.54 -4.03
N THR A 189 -7.51 -21.96 -4.83
CA THR A 189 -7.06 -20.58 -4.71
C THR A 189 -8.21 -19.61 -4.94
N LEU A 190 -8.40 -18.66 -4.01
CA LEU A 190 -9.40 -17.60 -4.11
C LEU A 190 -8.74 -16.26 -4.45
N LEU A 191 -7.63 -15.93 -3.77
CA LEU A 191 -6.86 -14.70 -3.96
C LEU A 191 -5.37 -15.02 -3.90
N THR A 192 -4.57 -14.36 -4.73
CA THR A 192 -3.11 -14.54 -4.76
C THR A 192 -2.40 -13.20 -4.99
N GLY A 193 -1.10 -13.15 -4.71
CA GLY A 193 -0.30 -11.94 -4.86
C GLY A 193 -0.61 -10.85 -3.82
N LEU A 194 -1.30 -11.19 -2.72
CA LEU A 194 -1.66 -10.21 -1.71
C LEU A 194 -0.42 -9.74 -0.94
N PRO A 195 -0.17 -8.42 -0.78
CA PRO A 195 0.75 -7.95 0.25
C PRO A 195 0.14 -8.21 1.64
N LEU A 196 0.99 -8.31 2.67
CA LEU A 196 0.57 -8.59 4.05
C LEU A 196 -0.60 -7.71 4.51
N ALA A 197 -0.51 -6.40 4.25
CA ALA A 197 -1.51 -5.41 4.63
C ALA A 197 -2.87 -5.57 3.91
N ALA A 198 -2.94 -6.36 2.84
CA ALA A 198 -4.19 -6.66 2.13
C ALA A 198 -4.85 -7.97 2.60
N VAL A 199 -4.16 -8.80 3.39
CA VAL A 199 -4.70 -10.10 3.84
C VAL A 199 -5.93 -9.92 4.72
N THR A 200 -5.86 -9.04 5.72
CA THR A 200 -6.98 -8.79 6.65
C THR A 200 -8.26 -8.30 5.94
N PRO A 201 -8.24 -7.22 5.12
CA PRO A 201 -9.43 -6.80 4.39
C PRO A 201 -9.90 -7.86 3.38
N ALA A 202 -9.00 -8.65 2.80
CA ALA A 202 -9.38 -9.77 1.92
C ALA A 202 -10.15 -10.85 2.69
N LEU A 203 -9.69 -11.25 3.88
CA LEU A 203 -10.40 -12.22 4.71
C LEU A 203 -11.79 -11.73 5.10
N ILE A 204 -11.92 -10.46 5.49
CA ILE A 204 -13.23 -9.86 5.79
C ILE A 204 -14.14 -9.88 4.56
N GLY A 205 -13.64 -9.45 3.40
CA GLY A 205 -14.44 -9.47 2.18
C GLY A 205 -14.93 -10.87 1.82
N LEU A 206 -14.07 -11.88 1.91
CA LEU A 206 -14.46 -13.28 1.67
C LEU A 206 -15.49 -13.77 2.71
N GLN A 207 -15.36 -13.37 3.97
CA GLN A 207 -16.33 -13.70 5.02
C GLN A 207 -17.71 -13.04 4.82
N LEU A 208 -17.76 -11.90 4.13
CA LEU A 208 -19.00 -11.24 3.70
C LEU A 208 -19.59 -11.87 2.41
N GLY A 209 -18.95 -12.89 1.85
CA GLY A 209 -19.40 -13.55 0.62
C GLY A 209 -19.07 -12.77 -0.65
N LEU A 210 -18.12 -11.83 -0.60
CA LEU A 210 -17.73 -11.04 -1.77
C LEU A 210 -16.99 -11.91 -2.80
N SER A 211 -17.20 -11.60 -4.08
CA SER A 211 -16.50 -12.27 -5.19
C SER A 211 -14.98 -12.11 -5.03
N PRO A 212 -14.19 -13.21 -5.05
CA PRO A 212 -12.75 -13.12 -4.97
C PRO A 212 -12.14 -12.29 -6.11
N GLN A 213 -12.70 -12.36 -7.32
CA GLN A 213 -12.23 -11.57 -8.45
C GLN A 213 -12.37 -10.06 -8.17
N TRP A 214 -13.57 -9.59 -7.81
CA TRP A 214 -13.80 -8.18 -7.54
C TRP A 214 -13.08 -7.68 -6.31
N LEU A 215 -12.99 -8.50 -5.26
CA LEU A 215 -12.23 -8.19 -4.06
C LEU A 215 -10.72 -8.09 -4.37
N GLY A 216 -10.20 -8.98 -5.21
CA GLY A 216 -8.82 -8.93 -5.69
C GLY A 216 -8.54 -7.66 -6.49
N THR A 217 -9.39 -7.34 -7.47
CA THR A 217 -9.30 -6.09 -8.24
C THR A 217 -9.36 -4.85 -7.34
N LEU A 218 -10.22 -4.86 -6.33
CA LEU A 218 -10.37 -3.75 -5.38
C LEU A 218 -9.14 -3.58 -4.47
N LEU A 219 -8.51 -4.67 -4.03
CA LEU A 219 -7.39 -4.62 -3.07
C LEU A 219 -6.01 -4.50 -3.73
N LEU A 220 -5.86 -4.99 -4.96
CA LEU A 220 -4.60 -5.05 -5.70
C LEU A 220 -4.55 -4.11 -6.91
N GLY A 221 -5.69 -3.88 -7.56
CA GLY A 221 -5.80 -2.99 -8.73
C GLY A 221 -6.06 -1.52 -8.37
N GLN A 222 -6.02 -1.16 -7.08
CA GLN A 222 -6.26 0.19 -6.57
C GLN A 222 -5.06 0.68 -5.74
N PRO A 223 -4.79 2.00 -5.65
CA PRO A 223 -5.64 3.11 -6.08
C PRO A 223 -5.65 3.34 -7.60
N LEU A 224 -6.75 3.88 -8.14
CA LEU A 224 -6.80 4.44 -9.49
C LEU A 224 -5.71 5.51 -9.60
N LEU A 225 -4.72 5.28 -10.47
CA LEU A 225 -3.75 6.31 -10.81
C LEU A 225 -4.50 7.44 -11.53
N PRO A 226 -4.43 8.69 -11.03
CA PRO A 226 -4.97 9.82 -11.77
C PRO A 226 -4.35 9.89 -13.17
N ALA A 227 -5.11 10.35 -14.17
CA ALA A 227 -4.65 10.39 -15.57
C ALA A 227 -3.27 11.07 -15.73
N GLN A 228 -3.01 12.14 -14.97
CA GLN A 228 -1.72 12.84 -14.95
C GLN A 228 -0.56 11.96 -14.46
N VAL A 229 -0.81 11.04 -13.51
CA VAL A 229 0.19 10.11 -12.98
C VAL A 229 0.41 8.97 -13.97
N LEU A 230 -0.69 8.47 -14.56
CA LEU A 230 -0.65 7.42 -15.56
C LEU A 230 0.21 7.84 -16.77
N ALA A 231 0.10 9.09 -17.21
CA ALA A 231 0.87 9.66 -18.31
C ALA A 231 2.40 9.68 -18.09
N HIS A 232 2.86 9.59 -16.84
CA HIS A 232 4.28 9.56 -16.47
C HIS A 232 4.70 8.21 -15.87
N SER A 233 3.87 7.19 -16.01
CA SER A 233 4.11 5.85 -15.48
C SER A 233 4.35 4.86 -16.61
N GLN A 234 5.05 3.79 -16.30
CA GLN A 234 5.27 2.66 -17.20
C GLN A 234 4.66 1.42 -16.57
N LEU A 235 3.74 0.77 -17.27
CA LEU A 235 3.32 -0.58 -16.91
C LEU A 235 4.47 -1.53 -17.24
N ILE A 236 4.86 -2.34 -16.25
CA ILE A 236 5.86 -3.38 -16.40
C ILE A 236 5.25 -4.74 -16.12
N TYR A 237 5.75 -5.74 -16.79
CA TYR A 237 5.55 -7.14 -16.48
C TYR A 237 6.81 -7.69 -15.80
N GLU A 238 6.67 -8.30 -14.64
CA GLU A 238 7.75 -8.92 -13.88
C GLU A 238 7.55 -10.43 -13.86
N GLN A 239 8.60 -11.16 -14.26
CA GLN A 239 8.70 -12.59 -13.99
C GLN A 239 9.47 -12.78 -12.68
N LEU A 240 8.87 -13.51 -11.75
CA LEU A 240 9.41 -13.71 -10.41
C LEU A 240 9.68 -15.19 -10.14
N GLN A 241 10.75 -15.47 -9.40
CA GLN A 241 10.93 -16.75 -8.74
C GLN A 241 10.23 -16.72 -7.38
N ALA A 242 9.45 -17.75 -7.06
CA ALA A 242 8.71 -17.87 -5.82
C ALA A 242 9.11 -19.12 -5.05
N THR A 243 9.25 -18.97 -3.73
CA THR A 243 9.53 -20.09 -2.83
C THR A 243 8.29 -20.95 -2.61
N ALA A 244 8.46 -22.13 -2.00
CA ALA A 244 7.34 -22.95 -1.57
C ALA A 244 6.41 -22.19 -0.61
N ALA A 245 5.09 -22.36 -0.79
CA ALA A 245 4.09 -21.69 0.03
C ALA A 245 4.07 -22.27 1.45
N GLN A 246 4.09 -21.39 2.45
CA GLN A 246 4.07 -21.74 3.88
C GLN A 246 2.76 -21.31 4.53
N PRO A 247 2.08 -22.15 5.31
CA PRO A 247 0.88 -21.76 6.05
C PRO A 247 1.15 -20.63 7.04
N ILE A 248 0.25 -19.64 7.11
CA ILE A 248 0.31 -18.50 8.03
C ILE A 248 -0.88 -18.57 8.96
N LYS A 249 -0.63 -18.83 10.25
CA LYS A 249 -1.66 -18.94 11.30
C LYS A 249 -1.52 -17.85 12.36
N SER A 250 -0.35 -17.22 12.44
CA SER A 250 0.03 -16.27 13.47
C SER A 250 1.04 -15.24 12.95
N ALA A 251 1.27 -14.18 13.74
CA ALA A 251 2.34 -13.23 13.47
C ALA A 251 3.74 -13.88 13.53
N ALA A 252 3.92 -14.93 14.35
CA ALA A 252 5.19 -15.66 14.41
C ALA A 252 5.51 -16.35 13.08
N ASP A 253 4.51 -16.88 12.38
CA ASP A 253 4.70 -17.49 11.06
C ASP A 253 5.11 -16.46 10.00
N VAL A 254 4.53 -15.24 10.08
CA VAL A 254 4.94 -14.11 9.22
C VAL A 254 6.41 -13.76 9.45
N MET A 255 6.81 -13.65 10.72
CA MET A 255 8.20 -13.37 11.08
C MET A 255 9.14 -14.48 10.60
N ALA A 256 8.77 -15.75 10.82
CA ALA A 256 9.56 -16.89 10.39
C ALA A 256 9.81 -16.88 8.87
N LEU A 257 8.77 -16.60 8.07
CA LEU A 257 8.88 -16.45 6.63
C LEU A 257 9.83 -15.29 6.24
N GLN A 258 9.77 -14.16 6.95
CA GLN A 258 10.59 -12.98 6.65
C GLN A 258 12.05 -13.11 7.04
N THR A 259 12.35 -13.96 8.02
CA THR A 259 13.73 -14.20 8.49
C THR A 259 14.37 -15.44 7.89
N ALA A 260 13.59 -16.26 7.17
CA ALA A 260 14.11 -17.48 6.56
C ALA A 260 15.13 -17.15 5.47
N THR A 261 16.34 -17.67 5.62
CA THR A 261 17.33 -17.74 4.55
C THR A 261 17.18 -19.11 3.88
N ASP A 262 17.31 -19.17 2.55
CA ASP A 262 17.39 -20.44 1.79
C ASP A 262 16.10 -21.26 1.61
N LEU A 263 14.94 -20.60 1.51
CA LEU A 263 13.73 -21.29 1.07
C LEU A 263 13.86 -21.76 -0.40
N PRO A 264 13.56 -23.03 -0.71
CA PRO A 264 13.72 -23.56 -2.06
C PRO A 264 12.76 -22.87 -3.04
N ILE A 265 13.27 -22.53 -4.22
CA ILE A 265 12.46 -22.03 -5.33
C ILE A 265 11.56 -23.17 -5.80
N ALA A 266 10.26 -22.92 -5.84
CA ALA A 266 9.25 -23.90 -6.23
C ALA A 266 8.65 -23.60 -7.60
N THR A 267 8.47 -22.32 -7.95
CA THR A 267 7.74 -21.93 -9.16
C THR A 267 8.16 -20.55 -9.67
N THR A 268 7.71 -20.23 -10.87
CA THR A 268 7.84 -18.92 -11.49
C THR A 268 6.46 -18.33 -11.72
N ILE A 269 6.27 -17.07 -11.37
CA ILE A 269 4.99 -16.37 -11.50
C ILE A 269 5.17 -15.06 -12.28
N GLY A 270 4.10 -14.64 -12.95
CA GLY A 270 4.03 -13.37 -13.66
C GLY A 270 3.16 -12.36 -12.91
N GLN A 271 3.57 -11.09 -12.91
CA GLN A 271 2.77 -10.01 -12.35
C GLN A 271 2.98 -8.70 -13.11
N TYR A 272 2.01 -7.81 -13.01
CA TYR A 272 2.05 -6.48 -13.58
C TYR A 272 2.18 -5.42 -12.49
N ARG A 273 2.81 -4.29 -12.81
CA ARG A 273 2.90 -3.16 -11.89
C ARG A 273 3.11 -1.85 -12.65
N TYR A 274 2.50 -0.76 -12.19
CA TYR A 274 2.87 0.56 -12.66
C TYR A 274 4.11 1.07 -11.93
N TRP A 275 5.05 1.61 -12.69
CA TRP A 275 6.32 2.11 -12.21
C TRP A 275 6.51 3.59 -12.53
N ASP A 276 7.05 4.33 -11.56
CA ASP A 276 7.50 5.71 -11.72
C ASP A 276 8.93 5.66 -12.26
N GLN A 277 9.08 5.88 -13.57
CA GLN A 277 10.38 5.81 -14.24
C GLN A 277 11.37 6.85 -13.69
N ALA A 278 10.90 8.06 -13.39
CA ALA A 278 11.73 9.15 -12.92
C ALA A 278 12.29 8.88 -11.52
N ASN A 279 11.45 8.34 -10.62
CA ASN A 279 11.84 8.08 -9.23
C ASN A 279 12.23 6.63 -8.96
N GLN A 280 12.29 5.78 -9.99
CA GLN A 280 12.63 4.36 -9.92
C GLN A 280 11.90 3.60 -8.79
N ARG A 281 10.59 3.78 -8.69
CA ARG A 281 9.79 3.15 -7.62
C ARG A 281 8.42 2.66 -8.12
N PRO A 282 7.82 1.66 -7.45
CA PRO A 282 6.48 1.21 -7.79
C PRO A 282 5.42 2.26 -7.41
N LEU A 283 4.42 2.43 -8.27
CA LEU A 283 3.24 3.28 -8.04
C LEU A 283 2.03 2.47 -7.56
N THR A 284 1.92 1.22 -7.98
CA THR A 284 0.84 0.31 -7.59
C THR A 284 1.37 -0.93 -6.87
N PRO A 285 0.53 -1.64 -6.11
CA PRO A 285 0.80 -3.02 -5.75
C PRO A 285 1.02 -3.89 -7.00
N ALA A 286 1.60 -5.08 -6.80
CA ALA A 286 1.64 -6.09 -7.83
C ALA A 286 0.22 -6.58 -8.18
N ILE A 287 -0.06 -6.67 -9.46
CA ILE A 287 -1.33 -7.15 -10.03
C ILE A 287 -1.04 -8.53 -10.63
N SER A 288 -1.66 -9.58 -10.11
CA SER A 288 -1.57 -10.91 -10.72
C SER A 288 -2.17 -10.89 -12.13
N ASP A 289 -1.60 -11.71 -13.01
CA ASP A 289 -2.16 -12.08 -14.31
C ASP A 289 -3.69 -12.33 -14.31
N LEU A 290 -4.22 -13.03 -13.30
CA LEU A 290 -5.66 -13.30 -13.17
C LEU A 290 -6.51 -12.04 -12.95
N LEU A 291 -5.91 -10.95 -12.50
CA LEU A 291 -6.60 -9.71 -12.15
C LEU A 291 -6.23 -8.54 -13.08
N VAL A 292 -5.30 -8.74 -14.02
CA VAL A 292 -4.79 -7.66 -14.87
C VAL A 292 -5.89 -7.07 -15.76
N VAL A 293 -6.70 -7.91 -16.40
CA VAL A 293 -7.81 -7.46 -17.26
C VAL A 293 -8.81 -6.60 -16.50
N PRO A 294 -9.43 -7.08 -15.38
CA PRO A 294 -10.37 -6.24 -14.65
C PRO A 294 -9.71 -5.01 -14.02
N ALA A 295 -8.43 -5.08 -13.61
CA ALA A 295 -7.71 -3.92 -13.06
C ALA A 295 -7.46 -2.83 -14.11
N LEU A 296 -6.89 -3.20 -15.27
CA LEU A 296 -6.65 -2.27 -16.38
C LEU A 296 -7.96 -1.73 -16.96
N THR A 297 -9.00 -2.57 -17.08
CA THR A 297 -10.33 -2.11 -17.49
C THR A 297 -10.86 -1.04 -16.55
N THR A 298 -10.72 -1.24 -15.24
CA THR A 298 -11.15 -0.24 -14.24
C THR A 298 -10.35 1.05 -14.37
N LEU A 299 -9.05 0.95 -14.65
CA LEU A 299 -8.17 2.10 -14.80
C LEU A 299 -8.51 2.95 -16.03
N TYR A 300 -8.76 2.32 -17.19
CA TYR A 300 -8.99 3.02 -18.46
C TYR A 300 -10.45 3.37 -18.74
N HIS A 301 -11.39 2.56 -18.25
CA HIS A 301 -12.82 2.69 -18.55
C HIS A 301 -13.68 3.02 -17.32
N GLY A 302 -13.05 3.12 -16.15
CA GLY A 302 -13.74 3.39 -14.88
C GLY A 302 -14.27 2.12 -14.19
N PRO A 303 -14.69 2.24 -12.93
CA PRO A 303 -15.07 1.09 -12.11
C PRO A 303 -16.41 0.47 -12.56
N GLN A 304 -16.39 -0.84 -12.78
CA GLN A 304 -17.59 -1.63 -13.08
C GLN A 304 -18.58 -1.66 -11.89
N ALA A 305 -19.87 -1.86 -12.16
CA ALA A 305 -20.94 -1.81 -11.16
C ALA A 305 -20.72 -2.82 -10.02
N GLU A 306 -20.21 -4.00 -10.35
CA GLU A 306 -19.89 -5.09 -9.42
C GLU A 306 -18.73 -4.73 -8.50
N LEU A 307 -17.72 -4.03 -9.04
CA LEU A 307 -16.60 -3.53 -8.25
C LEU A 307 -17.09 -2.46 -7.25
N GLN A 308 -17.95 -1.55 -7.69
CA GLN A 308 -18.55 -0.53 -6.81
C GLN A 308 -19.42 -1.19 -5.73
N THR A 309 -20.24 -2.18 -6.09
CA THR A 309 -21.06 -2.95 -5.15
C THR A 309 -20.18 -3.65 -4.11
N THR A 310 -19.09 -4.29 -4.54
CA THR A 310 -18.10 -4.93 -3.67
C THR A 310 -17.45 -3.92 -2.72
N ALA A 311 -17.06 -2.74 -3.24
CA ALA A 311 -16.49 -1.66 -2.44
C ALA A 311 -17.46 -1.13 -1.37
N ASN A 312 -18.74 -1.01 -1.71
CA ASN A 312 -19.79 -0.57 -0.81
C ASN A 312 -20.03 -1.60 0.30
N GLN A 313 -20.17 -2.89 -0.05
CA GLN A 313 -20.39 -3.96 0.91
C GLN A 313 -19.19 -4.15 1.85
N LEU A 314 -17.96 -4.12 1.32
CA LEU A 314 -16.76 -4.19 2.15
C LEU A 314 -16.67 -2.98 3.10
N SER A 315 -16.91 -1.77 2.59
CA SER A 315 -16.90 -0.55 3.40
C SER A 315 -17.94 -0.60 4.50
N ALA A 316 -19.17 -1.01 4.19
CA ALA A 316 -20.25 -1.14 5.16
C ALA A 316 -19.91 -2.16 6.26
N GLY A 317 -19.36 -3.32 5.89
CA GLY A 317 -18.91 -4.34 6.85
C GLY A 317 -17.83 -3.82 7.80
N ILE A 318 -16.83 -3.09 7.30
CA ILE A 318 -15.78 -2.48 8.14
C ILE A 318 -16.35 -1.37 9.03
N LEU A 319 -17.23 -0.52 8.48
CA LEU A 319 -17.87 0.57 9.22
C LEU A 319 -18.75 0.06 10.36
N GLN A 320 -19.42 -1.08 10.18
CA GLN A 320 -20.18 -1.74 11.27
C GLN A 320 -19.27 -2.15 12.43
N VAL A 321 -18.04 -2.59 12.18
CA VAL A 321 -17.05 -2.89 13.24
C VAL A 321 -16.70 -1.62 14.01
N ALA A 322 -16.44 -0.51 13.31
CA ALA A 322 -16.18 0.78 13.95
C ALA A 322 -17.36 1.26 14.80
N GLN A 323 -18.59 1.13 14.29
CA GLN A 323 -19.81 1.52 15.03
C GLN A 323 -20.02 0.71 16.31
N ARG A 324 -19.81 -0.61 16.29
CA ARG A 324 -19.91 -1.45 17.49
C ARG A 324 -18.94 -1.03 18.60
N ARG A 325 -17.84 -0.37 18.22
CA ARG A 325 -16.81 0.17 19.12
C ARG A 325 -17.03 1.64 19.48
N ASN A 326 -18.15 2.23 19.03
CA ASN A 326 -18.42 3.66 19.16
C ASN A 326 -17.33 4.55 18.54
N TYR A 327 -16.64 4.05 17.51
CA TYR A 327 -15.64 4.81 16.79
C TYR A 327 -16.27 5.65 15.68
N ARG A 328 -15.85 6.92 15.60
CA ARG A 328 -16.19 7.81 14.51
C ARG A 328 -15.03 7.83 13.51
N LEU A 329 -15.34 7.51 12.26
CA LEU A 329 -14.38 7.57 11.17
C LEU A 329 -14.56 8.83 10.34
N GLN A 330 -13.45 9.51 10.09
CA GLN A 330 -13.40 10.63 9.16
C GLN A 330 -12.51 10.26 7.98
N ARG A 331 -12.91 10.67 6.79
CA ARG A 331 -12.20 10.48 5.53
C ARG A 331 -11.75 11.83 4.99
N GLN A 332 -10.55 11.86 4.42
CA GLN A 332 -9.98 13.02 3.75
C GLN A 332 -9.20 12.57 2.51
N SER A 333 -9.17 13.44 1.51
CA SER A 333 -8.19 13.34 0.42
C SER A 333 -6.97 14.18 0.80
N ARG A 334 -5.76 13.68 0.53
CA ARG A 334 -4.53 14.44 0.72
C ARG A 334 -3.58 14.28 -0.46
N GLN A 335 -2.73 15.28 -0.66
CA GLN A 335 -1.67 15.26 -1.66
C GLN A 335 -0.35 15.67 -1.03
N LEU A 336 0.70 14.86 -1.22
CA LEU A 336 2.05 15.24 -0.80
C LEU A 336 2.58 16.32 -1.73
N MET A 337 2.90 17.48 -1.16
CA MET A 337 3.47 18.61 -1.89
C MET A 337 4.99 18.64 -1.80
N THR A 338 5.53 18.45 -0.60
CA THR A 338 6.98 18.45 -0.37
C THR A 338 7.32 17.68 0.89
N GLN A 339 8.55 17.18 0.95
CA GLN A 339 9.10 16.51 2.11
C GLN A 339 10.55 16.91 2.30
N GLY A 340 11.07 16.74 3.50
CA GLY A 340 12.49 17.01 3.75
C GLY A 340 12.87 16.87 5.21
N ARG A 341 14.05 17.40 5.52
CA ARG A 341 14.61 17.38 6.88
C ARG A 341 14.28 18.67 7.62
N ALA A 342 13.98 18.55 8.91
CA ALA A 342 13.81 19.66 9.84
C ALA A 342 15.03 19.71 10.78
N ASP A 343 16.03 20.53 10.43
CA ASP A 343 17.35 20.52 11.08
C ASP A 343 17.43 21.26 12.41
N ARG A 344 16.58 22.28 12.59
CA ARG A 344 16.60 23.14 13.77
C ARG A 344 15.18 23.46 14.18
N LEU A 345 14.70 22.81 15.23
CA LEU A 345 13.37 23.02 15.78
C LEU A 345 13.39 24.18 16.79
N ARG A 346 12.52 25.18 16.63
CA ARG A 346 12.35 26.29 17.56
C ARG A 346 11.04 26.15 18.30
N PHE A 347 11.10 25.98 19.61
CA PHE A 347 9.96 25.88 20.50
C PHE A 347 9.77 27.15 21.32
N SER A 348 8.51 27.55 21.51
CA SER A 348 8.10 28.61 22.43
C SER A 348 6.85 28.16 23.16
N ARG A 349 6.80 28.38 24.49
CA ARG A 349 5.67 27.97 25.36
C ARG A 349 5.22 26.51 25.14
N GLY A 350 6.19 25.61 24.91
CA GLY A 350 5.92 24.19 24.72
C GLY A 350 5.31 23.81 23.35
N GLN A 351 5.28 24.72 22.38
CA GLN A 351 4.81 24.47 21.02
C GLN A 351 5.91 24.72 20.00
N LEU A 352 5.89 24.00 18.88
CA LEU A 352 6.81 24.27 17.77
C LEU A 352 6.38 25.58 17.09
N GLN A 353 7.27 26.56 17.08
CA GLN A 353 7.04 27.85 16.44
C GLN A 353 7.54 27.86 14.99
N SER A 354 8.70 27.26 14.73
CA SER A 354 9.27 27.16 13.40
C SER A 354 10.38 26.11 13.33
N PHE A 355 10.76 25.73 12.11
CA PHE A 355 11.92 24.89 11.88
C PHE A 355 12.68 25.29 10.62
N GLN A 356 13.98 25.02 10.59
CA GLN A 356 14.77 25.13 9.36
C GLN A 356 14.54 23.90 8.49
N ALA A 357 13.94 24.10 7.32
CA ALA A 357 13.64 23.05 6.36
C ALA A 357 14.78 22.90 5.33
N ARG A 358 15.20 21.67 5.07
CA ARG A 358 15.95 21.28 3.86
C ARG A 358 15.06 20.39 3.00
N PRO A 359 14.39 20.93 1.97
CA PRO A 359 13.51 20.14 1.11
C PRO A 359 14.32 19.11 0.30
N GLN A 360 13.72 17.97 0.04
CA GLN A 360 14.29 16.91 -0.78
C GLN A 360 13.43 16.78 -2.03
N SER A 361 13.92 17.31 -3.16
CA SER A 361 13.33 17.32 -4.52
C SER A 361 11.83 17.68 -4.59
N GLU A 362 11.52 18.78 -5.28
CA GLU A 362 10.14 19.16 -5.56
C GLU A 362 9.64 18.38 -6.79
N SER A 363 8.60 17.54 -6.61
CA SER A 363 7.77 17.16 -7.74
C SER A 363 6.91 18.37 -8.10
N PRO A 364 7.03 18.96 -9.30
CA PRO A 364 6.24 20.13 -9.68
C PRO A 364 4.72 19.87 -9.63
N PHE A 365 4.30 18.60 -9.64
CA PHE A 365 2.90 18.18 -9.60
C PHE A 365 2.46 17.55 -8.27
N GLY A 366 3.35 17.50 -7.26
CA GLY A 366 3.12 16.71 -6.04
C GLY A 366 3.09 15.20 -6.32
N GLN A 367 2.76 14.41 -5.30
CA GLN A 367 2.44 12.97 -5.45
C GLN A 367 0.96 12.79 -5.85
N PRO A 368 0.52 11.58 -6.23
CA PRO A 368 -0.89 11.30 -6.44
C PRO A 368 -1.73 11.62 -5.19
N ILE A 369 -2.97 12.07 -5.40
CA ILE A 369 -3.94 12.25 -4.30
C ILE A 369 -4.27 10.88 -3.72
N GLU A 370 -4.21 10.77 -2.41
CA GLU A 370 -4.57 9.56 -1.67
C GLU A 370 -5.70 9.82 -0.67
N THR A 371 -6.48 8.79 -0.39
CA THR A 371 -7.50 8.84 0.66
C THR A 371 -6.89 8.36 1.97
N VAL A 372 -7.09 9.15 3.03
CA VAL A 372 -6.68 8.81 4.38
C VAL A 372 -7.83 8.92 5.37
N PHE A 373 -7.65 8.24 6.50
CA PHE A 373 -8.67 8.11 7.54
C PHE A 373 -8.16 8.59 8.90
N GLN A 374 -9.07 9.16 9.66
CA GLN A 374 -8.89 9.45 11.07
C GLN A 374 -9.91 8.64 11.88
N VAL A 375 -9.46 8.09 13.00
CA VAL A 375 -10.27 7.29 13.92
C VAL A 375 -10.39 8.04 15.24
N TRP A 376 -11.62 8.22 15.70
CA TRP A 376 -11.94 8.90 16.96
C TRP A 376 -12.75 8.01 17.88
N SER A 377 -12.44 8.04 19.18
CA SER A 377 -13.26 7.47 20.25
C SER A 377 -13.67 8.61 21.19
N GLY A 378 -14.91 9.07 21.10
CA GLY A 378 -15.34 10.30 21.77
C GLY A 378 -14.51 11.51 21.29
N SER A 379 -13.83 12.18 22.22
CA SER A 379 -12.90 13.29 21.94
C SER A 379 -11.49 12.84 21.56
N ASP A 380 -11.15 11.58 21.79
CA ASP A 380 -9.78 11.09 21.66
C ASP A 380 -9.50 10.62 20.23
N GLN A 381 -8.43 11.14 19.66
CA GLN A 381 -7.96 10.75 18.33
C GLN A 381 -7.08 9.50 18.45
N LEU A 382 -7.61 8.35 18.05
CA LEU A 382 -6.90 7.06 18.12
C LEU A 382 -5.95 6.83 16.95
N GLY A 383 -6.26 7.40 15.78
CA GLY A 383 -5.50 7.21 14.57
C GLY A 383 -5.60 8.39 13.61
N VAL A 384 -4.49 8.71 12.94
CA VAL A 384 -4.36 9.87 12.05
C VAL A 384 -3.69 9.45 10.77
N ASP A 385 -4.22 9.95 9.65
CA ASP A 385 -3.68 9.75 8.32
C ASP A 385 -3.48 8.27 7.96
N LEU A 386 -4.40 7.42 8.41
CA LEU A 386 -4.35 5.99 8.15
C LEU A 386 -4.71 5.72 6.69
N SER A 387 -3.92 4.91 5.99
CA SER A 387 -4.38 4.31 4.73
C SER A 387 -5.55 3.36 4.99
N PHE A 388 -6.32 2.99 3.96
CA PHE A 388 -7.41 2.01 4.12
C PHE A 388 -6.95 0.72 4.83
N ARG A 389 -5.78 0.20 4.45
CA ARG A 389 -5.24 -1.02 5.04
C ARG A 389 -4.85 -0.84 6.51
N ALA A 390 -4.25 0.31 6.85
CA ALA A 390 -3.92 0.66 8.24
C ALA A 390 -5.18 0.92 9.09
N LEU A 391 -6.21 1.52 8.50
CA LEU A 391 -7.52 1.70 9.15
C LEU A 391 -8.13 0.34 9.50
N VAL A 392 -8.21 -0.57 8.54
CA VAL A 392 -8.80 -1.90 8.76
C VAL A 392 -8.06 -2.63 9.89
N HIS A 393 -6.73 -2.57 9.88
CA HIS A 393 -5.93 -3.15 10.95
C HIS A 393 -6.18 -2.50 12.31
N GLN A 394 -6.13 -1.17 12.40
CA GLN A 394 -6.42 -0.41 13.62
C GLN A 394 -7.79 -0.77 14.23
N LEU A 395 -8.78 -1.02 13.37
CA LEU A 395 -10.14 -1.38 13.81
C LEU A 395 -10.25 -2.79 14.36
N LEU A 396 -9.33 -3.70 14.03
CA LEU A 396 -9.43 -5.13 14.32
C LEU A 396 -8.40 -5.62 15.34
N ASP A 397 -7.26 -4.94 15.48
CA ASP A 397 -6.23 -5.30 16.46
C ASP A 397 -6.62 -4.99 17.91
N GLN A 398 -7.73 -4.28 18.12
CA GLN A 398 -8.33 -4.11 19.45
C GLN A 398 -9.50 -5.06 19.70
N ILE A 399 -9.61 -6.17 18.96
CA ILE A 399 -10.53 -7.28 19.30
C ILE A 399 -9.86 -8.06 20.43
N ASP A 400 -10.08 -7.59 21.66
CA ASP A 400 -9.89 -8.41 22.87
C ASP A 400 -11.05 -9.39 23.03
#